data_AF-A0A2H3CQH5-F1
#
_entry.id   AF-A0A2H3CQH5-F1
#
_cell.length_a   1.000
_cell.length_b   1.000
_cell.length_c   1.000
_cell.angle_alpha   90.00
_cell.angle_beta   90.00
_cell.angle_gamma   90.00
#
_symmetry.space_group_name_H-M   'P 1'
#
loop_
_entity.id
_entity.type
_entity.pdbx_description
1 polymer ?
#
loop_
_entity_poly.entity_id
_entity_poly.type
_entity_poly.pdbx_seq_one_letter_code
_entity_poly.pdbx_strand_id
1 'polypeptide(L)'
;MWETSPTLVRYDVTEPTSVGIASVGLKALATKTAGAKISGAPYVKPISNFYQTDPISRKYYVYLPQPILGDDGAMYPGFCEWRRF
;
A
#
# COMPACT_ATOMS: atom_id res chain seq x y z
N MET A 1 -17.99 -9.79 7.94
CA MET A 1 -16.66 -10.37 7.63
C MET A 1 -16.56 -11.85 7.98
N TRP A 2 -17.04 -12.28 9.15
CA TRP A 2 -17.00 -13.68 9.60
C TRP A 2 -17.47 -14.71 8.56
N GLU A 3 -18.57 -14.43 7.86
CA GLU A 3 -19.15 -15.33 6.86
C GLU A 3 -18.30 -15.51 5.60
N THR A 4 -17.52 -14.49 5.21
CA THR A 4 -16.69 -14.52 3.99
C THR A 4 -15.30 -15.06 4.29
N SER A 5 -14.68 -14.55 5.36
CA SER A 5 -13.39 -15.01 5.81
C SER A 5 -13.29 -14.81 7.33
N PRO A 6 -13.32 -15.89 8.13
CA PRO A 6 -13.30 -15.79 9.59
C PRO A 6 -11.98 -15.23 10.14
N THR A 7 -10.92 -15.28 9.34
CA THR A 7 -9.57 -14.81 9.70
C THR A 7 -9.50 -13.31 9.94
N LEU A 8 -10.35 -12.50 9.29
CA LEU A 8 -10.32 -11.04 9.44
C LEU A 8 -10.98 -10.55 10.74
N VAL A 9 -11.66 -11.43 11.48
CA VAL A 9 -12.30 -11.10 12.76
C VAL A 9 -11.43 -11.53 13.95
N ARG A 10 -10.43 -12.38 13.71
CA ARG A 10 -9.48 -12.82 14.73
C ARG A 10 -8.30 -11.85 14.76
N TYR A 11 -8.44 -10.82 15.59
CA TYR A 11 -7.42 -9.79 15.73
C TYR A 11 -6.14 -10.33 16.38
N ASP A 12 -5.00 -9.83 15.92
CA ASP A 12 -3.66 -10.14 16.44
C ASP A 12 -3.24 -11.62 16.36
N VAL A 13 -3.94 -12.42 15.55
CA VAL A 13 -3.63 -13.85 15.33
C VAL A 13 -3.18 -14.06 13.90
N THR A 14 -1.97 -14.59 13.71
CA THR A 14 -1.46 -15.01 12.40
C THR A 14 -1.85 -16.47 12.16
N GLU A 15 -2.79 -16.72 11.24
CA GLU A 15 -3.24 -18.08 10.95
C GLU A 15 -2.34 -18.77 9.90
N PRO A 16 -1.82 -19.98 10.18
CA PRO A 16 -1.03 -20.73 9.21
C PRO A 16 -1.93 -21.28 8.09
N THR A 17 -1.42 -21.26 6.86
CA THR A 17 -2.11 -21.91 5.73
C THR A 17 -1.91 -23.42 5.77
N SER A 18 -2.95 -24.19 5.43
CA SER A 18 -2.85 -25.65 5.33
C SER A 18 -2.26 -26.08 3.99
N VAL A 19 -1.56 -27.22 3.98
CA VAL A 19 -0.90 -27.77 2.78
C VAL A 19 -1.89 -27.98 1.63
N GLY A 20 -3.11 -28.44 1.96
CA GLY A 20 -4.18 -28.63 0.98
C GLY A 20 -4.57 -27.33 0.29
N ILE A 21 -4.82 -26.27 1.05
CA ILE A 21 -5.22 -24.95 0.51
C ILE A 21 -4.08 -24.33 -0.31
N ALA A 22 -2.84 -24.44 0.16
CA ALA A 22 -1.67 -23.97 -0.57
C ALA A 22 -1.54 -24.66 -1.94
N SER A 23 -1.72 -25.99 -1.99
CA SER A 23 -1.64 -26.75 -3.25
C SER A 23 -2.70 -26.34 -4.27
N VAL A 24 -3.92 -26.02 -3.81
CA VAL A 24 -5.00 -25.53 -4.68
C VAL A 24 -4.65 -24.15 -5.25
N GLY A 25 -4.10 -23.25 -4.43
CA GLY A 25 -3.62 -21.94 -4.87
C GLY A 25 -2.53 -22.04 -5.94
N LEU A 26 -1.55 -22.93 -5.75
CA LEU A 26 -0.49 -23.17 -6.73
C LEU A 26 -1.03 -23.73 -8.05
N LYS A 27 -1.99 -24.66 -8.01
CA LYS A 27 -2.64 -25.19 -9.23
C LYS A 27 -3.34 -24.07 -10.01
N ALA A 28 -4.03 -23.17 -9.33
CA ALA A 28 -4.70 -22.03 -9.96
C ALA A 28 -3.71 -21.03 -10.59
N LEU A 29 -2.50 -20.90 -10.02
CA LEU A 29 -1.44 -20.09 -10.63
C LEU A 29 -0.91 -20.76 -11.90
N ALA A 30 -0.62 -22.06 -11.84
CA ALA A 30 -0.10 -22.81 -12.99
C ALA A 30 -1.04 -22.79 -14.20
N THR A 31 -2.35 -22.90 -13.99
CA THR A 31 -3.33 -22.82 -15.09
C THR A 31 -3.39 -21.42 -15.71
N LYS A 32 -3.28 -20.37 -14.88
CA LYS A 32 -3.31 -18.97 -15.36
C LYS A 32 -2.02 -18.56 -16.08
N THR A 33 -0.89 -19.19 -15.81
CA THR A 33 0.42 -18.81 -16.36
C THR A 33 0.93 -19.74 -17.46
N ALA A 34 0.22 -20.80 -17.82
CA ALA A 34 0.66 -21.81 -18.80
C ALA A 34 1.04 -21.28 -20.20
N GLY A 35 0.59 -20.09 -20.58
CA GLY A 35 0.92 -19.43 -21.86
C GLY A 35 1.66 -18.10 -21.72
N ALA A 36 2.05 -17.70 -20.50
CA ALA A 36 2.68 -16.41 -20.26
C ALA A 36 4.12 -16.41 -20.81
N LYS A 37 4.41 -15.47 -21.72
CA LYS A 37 5.75 -15.28 -22.29
C LYS A 37 6.55 -14.29 -21.45
N ILE A 38 7.84 -14.55 -21.28
CA ILE A 38 8.76 -13.65 -20.59
C ILE A 38 8.95 -12.40 -21.47
N SER A 39 8.70 -11.21 -20.92
CA SER A 39 8.80 -9.96 -21.69
C SER A 39 10.23 -9.46 -21.90
N GLY A 40 11.20 -9.98 -21.13
CA GLY A 40 12.60 -9.53 -21.16
C GLY A 40 12.84 -8.16 -20.52
N ALA A 41 11.80 -7.53 -19.97
CA ALA A 41 11.94 -6.26 -19.26
C ALA A 41 12.71 -6.46 -17.93
N PRO A 42 13.59 -5.50 -17.55
CA PRO A 42 14.27 -5.56 -16.26
C PRO A 42 13.26 -5.39 -15.12
N TYR A 43 13.56 -6.00 -13.98
CA TYR A 43 12.81 -5.76 -12.76
C TYR A 43 12.98 -4.31 -12.31
N VAL A 44 11.88 -3.58 -12.22
CA VAL A 44 11.85 -2.22 -11.70
C VAL A 44 11.42 -2.23 -10.24
N LYS A 45 11.89 -1.24 -9.47
CA LYS A 45 11.42 -1.06 -8.09
C LYS A 45 9.90 -0.77 -8.13
N PRO A 46 9.05 -1.59 -7.49
CA PRO A 46 7.60 -1.37 -7.52
C PRO A 46 7.19 -0.09 -6.79
N ILE A 47 8.05 0.38 -5.87
CA ILE A 47 7.85 1.62 -5.12
C ILE A 47 9.05 2.53 -5.41
N SER A 48 8.78 3.67 -6.05
CA SER A 48 9.79 4.70 -6.35
C SER A 48 9.95 5.69 -5.19
N ASN A 49 8.86 6.01 -4.48
CA ASN A 49 8.87 6.89 -3.33
C ASN A 49 8.19 6.22 -2.13
N PHE A 50 9.00 5.80 -1.16
CA PHE A 50 8.53 5.18 0.07
C PHE A 50 7.62 6.10 0.91
N TYR A 51 7.82 7.41 0.82
CA TYR A 51 7.07 8.41 1.60
C TYR A 51 5.71 8.78 0.98
N GLN A 52 5.37 8.24 -0.20
CA GLN A 52 4.18 8.61 -0.96
C GLN A 52 3.45 7.41 -1.55
N THR A 53 3.39 6.30 -0.81
CA THR A 53 2.76 5.06 -1.26
C THR A 53 1.23 5.16 -1.31
N ASP A 54 0.61 5.78 -0.32
CA ASP A 54 -0.85 5.89 -0.17
C ASP A 54 -1.35 7.35 -0.22
N PRO A 55 -2.67 7.60 -0.35
CA PRO A 55 -3.23 8.95 -0.40
C PRO A 55 -3.00 9.78 0.86
N ILE A 56 -2.89 9.12 2.02
CA ILE A 56 -2.69 9.76 3.31
C ILE A 56 -1.25 10.30 3.37
N SER A 57 -0.28 9.43 3.12
CA SER A 57 1.15 9.72 2.99
C SER A 57 1.43 10.79 1.93
N ARG A 58 0.66 10.84 0.84
CA ARG A 58 0.74 11.90 -0.17
C ARG A 58 0.18 13.25 0.30
N LYS A 59 -0.83 13.26 1.17
CA LYS A 59 -1.46 14.48 1.69
C LYS A 59 -0.66 15.09 2.84
N TYR A 60 0.10 14.29 3.59
CA TYR A 60 0.92 14.80 4.68
C TYR A 60 2.16 15.54 4.16
N TYR A 61 2.15 16.85 4.42
CA TYR A 61 3.18 17.85 4.08
C TYR A 61 4.48 17.73 4.89
N VAL A 62 4.57 16.79 5.82
CA VAL A 62 5.77 16.60 6.66
C VAL A 62 7.03 16.30 5.83
N TYR A 63 6.87 15.76 4.62
CA TYR A 63 7.98 15.32 3.77
C TYR A 63 8.17 16.16 2.50
N LEU A 64 7.39 17.23 2.30
CA LEU A 64 7.56 18.16 1.18
C LEU A 64 7.47 19.60 1.66
N PRO A 65 8.36 20.51 1.22
CA PRO A 65 8.12 21.94 1.33
C PRO A 65 7.02 22.32 0.32
N GLN A 66 5.76 22.03 0.66
CA GLN A 66 4.63 22.48 -0.12
C GLN A 66 4.15 23.79 0.49
N PRO A 67 4.11 24.89 -0.29
CA PRO A 67 3.39 26.07 0.14
C PRO A 67 1.92 25.74 0.37
N ILE A 68 1.39 26.13 1.52
CA ILE A 68 -0.05 26.07 1.76
C ILE A 68 -0.65 27.26 1.02
N LEU A 69 -1.49 26.99 0.02
CA LEU A 69 -2.30 28.03 -0.62
C LEU A 69 -3.41 28.36 0.36
N GLY A 70 -3.37 29.55 0.95
CA GLY A 70 -4.45 30.03 1.80
C GLY A 70 -5.73 30.27 0.99
N ASP A 71 -6.87 30.34 1.66
CA ASP A 71 -8.16 30.69 1.03
C ASP A 71 -8.16 32.12 0.43
N ASP A 72 -7.14 32.91 0.76
CA ASP A 72 -6.79 34.22 0.22
C ASP A 72 -5.91 34.16 -1.04
N GLY A 73 -5.54 32.96 -1.50
CA GLY A 73 -4.63 32.76 -2.63
C GLY A 73 -3.16 33.05 -2.30
N ALA A 74 -2.82 33.30 -1.04
CA ALA A 74 -1.45 33.57 -0.62
C ALA A 74 -0.67 32.28 -0.32
N MET A 75 0.61 32.27 -0.69
CA MET A 75 1.54 31.15 -0.55
C MET A 75 2.25 31.24 0.81
N TYR A 76 1.79 30.48 1.80
CA TYR A 76 2.38 30.48 3.14
C TYR A 76 3.50 29.42 3.27
N PRO A 77 4.66 29.76 3.86
CA PRO A 77 5.66 28.75 4.20
C PRO A 77 5.06 27.80 5.25
N GLY A 78 5.07 26.50 4.96
CA GLY A 78 4.53 25.44 5.83
C GLY A 78 5.22 25.43 7.19
N PHE A 79 4.69 26.18 8.14
CA PHE A 79 5.19 26.22 9.51
C PHE A 79 4.65 25.01 10.27
N CYS A 80 5.51 24.05 10.56
CA CYS A 80 5.24 23.00 11.55
C CYS A 80 5.18 23.63 12.95
N GLU A 81 4.06 24.26 13.32
CA GLU A 81 3.80 24.69 14.70
C GLU A 81 3.18 23.53 15.51
N TRP A 82 3.99 22.54 15.85
CA TRP A 82 3.70 21.63 16.95
C TRP A 82 4.18 22.27 18.27
N ARG A 83 3.47 23.30 18.75
CA ARG A 83 3.54 23.72 20.17
C ARG A 83 2.35 24.62 20.58
N ARG A 84 1.25 24.00 21.01
CA ARG A 84 0.39 24.47 22.12
C ARG A 84 -0.79 23.51 22.33
N PHE A 85 -0.52 22.46 23.10
CA PHE A 85 -1.36 22.05 24.23
C PHE A 85 -0.42 21.62 25.35
#